data_AF-A0A7W8SI37-F1
#
_entry.id   AF-A0A7W8SI37-F1
#
_cell.length_a   1.000
_cell.length_b   1.000
_cell.length_c   1.000
_cell.angle_alpha   90.00
_cell.angle_beta   90.00
_cell.angle_gamma   90.00
#
_symmetry.space_group_name_H-M   'P 1'
#
loop_
_entity.id
_entity.type
_entity.pdbx_description
1 polymer ?
#
loop_
_entity_poly.entity_id
_entity_poly.type
_entity_poly.pdbx_seq_one_letter_code
_entity_poly.pdbx_strand_id
1 'polypeptide(L)'
;MKKLLLVCALITSICGCAVNTGPLTQEQVAAKVAVKVGYAGCNGCNMVRTYVAPHLYWKQFVNDPDFHGWLDLNLQLASTNYNTAGHAQAYRIVAGVIANGGFQNAWMTHVPGDPQDRCPSDAEVVHGYHGFHTGNGIEFWLVKDDGTYVPLGHVADSNGETIRDLECFSNVGSGASWTQMIDLPAKVVEDARRQNRAIRIFAGRALTKYESTSDGYKPVAVAHTVRKGVLMEFSPDYVGGFADGLKRLRAAMPAAS
;
A
#
# COMPACT_ATOMS: atom_id res chain seq x y z
N MET A 1 -47.11 32.95 43.28
CA MET A 1 -46.99 31.76 42.40
C MET A 1 -47.65 32.14 41.08
N LYS A 2 -47.09 32.10 39.86
CA LYS A 2 -45.90 31.47 39.27
C LYS A 2 -45.29 32.48 38.26
N LYS A 3 -43.95 32.50 38.20
CA LYS A 3 -43.16 33.18 37.16
C LYS A 3 -43.23 32.33 35.88
N LEU A 4 -43.45 32.93 34.71
CA LEU A 4 -43.25 32.29 33.42
C LEU A 4 -42.16 33.08 32.68
N LEU A 5 -40.95 32.53 32.77
CA LEU A 5 -39.75 32.98 32.08
C LEU A 5 -39.87 32.63 30.60
N LEU A 6 -39.80 33.65 29.74
CA LEU A 6 -39.59 33.49 28.31
C LEU A 6 -38.14 33.04 28.09
N VAL A 7 -37.94 31.76 27.78
CA VAL A 7 -36.63 31.20 27.46
C VAL A 7 -36.27 31.62 26.04
N CYS A 8 -35.28 32.51 25.91
CA CYS A 8 -34.53 32.70 24.68
C CYS A 8 -33.91 31.36 24.29
N ALA A 9 -34.49 30.67 23.31
CA ALA A 9 -33.87 29.54 22.66
C ALA A 9 -32.68 30.04 21.85
N LEU A 10 -31.51 30.00 22.49
CA LEU A 10 -30.21 30.17 21.87
C LEU A 10 -30.09 29.12 20.75
N ILE A 11 -30.12 29.58 19.50
CA ILE A 11 -29.79 28.77 18.33
C ILE A 11 -28.30 28.45 18.45
N THR A 12 -27.98 27.33 19.09
CA THR A 12 -26.66 26.73 18.99
C THR A 12 -26.53 26.19 17.57
N SER A 13 -25.93 27.02 16.72
CA SER A 13 -25.34 26.62 15.45
C SER A 13 -24.32 25.52 15.75
N ILE A 14 -24.77 24.26 15.71
CA ILE A 14 -23.89 23.11 15.65
C ILE A 14 -23.23 23.19 14.27
N CYS A 15 -22.09 23.88 14.20
CA CYS A 15 -21.08 23.63 13.18
C CYS A 15 -20.65 22.17 13.38
N GLY A 16 -21.43 21.24 12.85
CA GLY A 16 -20.95 19.91 12.57
C GLY A 16 -19.82 20.13 11.57
N CYS A 17 -18.59 19.90 11.99
CA CYS A 17 -17.51 19.64 11.05
C CYS A 17 -18.01 18.48 10.19
N ALA A 18 -18.52 18.79 8.99
CA ALA A 18 -18.84 17.80 8.00
C ALA A 18 -17.54 17.03 7.80
N VAL A 19 -17.46 15.82 8.35
CA VAL A 19 -16.36 14.92 8.11
C VAL A 19 -16.52 14.57 6.64
N ASN A 20 -15.80 15.29 5.80
CA ASN A 20 -15.91 15.16 4.36
C ASN A 20 -15.39 13.76 4.02
N THR A 21 -16.31 12.80 3.89
CA THR A 21 -16.04 11.41 3.50
C THR A 21 -15.84 11.28 1.98
N GLY A 22 -16.00 12.39 1.25
CA GLY A 22 -15.68 12.47 -0.17
C GLY A 22 -14.17 12.40 -0.45
N PRO A 23 -13.80 12.12 -1.72
CA PRO A 23 -12.41 12.16 -2.13
C PRO A 23 -11.79 13.53 -1.83
N LEU A 24 -10.54 13.52 -1.35
CA LEU A 24 -9.82 14.74 -1.02
C LEU A 24 -9.58 15.57 -2.29
N THR A 25 -9.83 16.88 -2.20
CA THR A 25 -9.49 17.80 -3.28
C THR A 25 -7.97 17.97 -3.39
N GLN A 26 -7.51 18.45 -4.54
CA GLN A 26 -6.09 18.74 -4.79
C GLN A 26 -5.45 19.60 -3.67
N GLU A 27 -6.10 20.69 -3.27
CA GLU A 27 -5.62 21.57 -2.21
C GLU A 27 -5.55 20.87 -0.84
N GLN A 28 -6.55 20.04 -0.53
CA GLN A 28 -6.59 19.29 0.72
C GLN A 28 -5.46 18.26 0.80
N VAL A 29 -5.15 17.61 -0.32
CA VAL A 29 -4.00 16.70 -0.41
C VAL A 29 -2.70 17.48 -0.24
N ALA A 30 -2.50 18.57 -0.98
CA ALA A 30 -1.29 19.41 -0.92
C ALA A 30 -1.00 19.96 0.48
N ALA A 31 -2.04 20.41 1.19
CA ALA A 31 -1.93 20.92 2.54
C ALA A 31 -1.51 19.83 3.55
N LYS A 32 -1.91 18.57 3.30
CA LYS A 32 -1.64 17.43 4.18
C LYS A 32 -0.37 16.66 3.82
N VAL A 33 0.30 16.97 2.70
CA VAL A 33 1.65 16.43 2.44
C VAL A 33 2.58 16.84 3.57
N ALA A 34 3.24 15.85 4.16
CA ALA A 34 4.09 16.02 5.32
C ALA A 34 5.48 15.42 5.10
N VAL A 35 6.47 15.99 5.78
CA VAL A 35 7.83 15.45 5.83
C VAL A 35 7.91 14.46 6.98
N LYS A 36 8.24 13.20 6.68
CA LYS A 36 8.71 12.20 7.63
C LYS A 36 10.24 12.11 7.50
N VAL A 37 10.93 12.35 8.59
CA VAL A 37 12.40 12.22 8.66
C VAL A 37 12.73 10.87 9.26
N GLY A 38 13.56 10.08 8.58
CA GLY A 38 14.11 8.84 9.09
C GLY A 38 13.13 7.67 9.34
N TYR A 39 13.70 6.51 9.62
CA TYR A 39 13.06 5.32 10.19
C TYR A 39 13.80 4.94 11.48
N ALA A 40 13.14 4.28 12.43
CA ALA A 40 13.81 3.79 13.63
C ALA A 40 14.98 2.85 13.24
N GLY A 41 16.18 3.10 13.77
CA GLY A 41 17.37 2.25 13.58
C GLY A 41 18.36 2.65 12.47
N CYS A 42 18.15 3.72 11.70
CA CYS A 42 19.08 4.10 10.62
C CYS A 42 20.11 5.18 11.04
N ASN A 43 21.39 4.82 11.04
CA ASN A 43 22.50 5.77 11.13
C ASN A 43 22.53 6.66 9.89
N GLY A 44 22.45 7.99 10.06
CA GLY A 44 22.36 8.96 8.95
C GLY A 44 20.94 9.37 8.54
N CYS A 45 19.92 9.01 9.34
CA CYS A 45 18.51 9.41 9.13
C CYS A 45 18.28 10.92 8.95
N ASN A 46 19.18 11.76 9.42
CA ASN A 46 19.13 13.21 9.19
C ASN A 46 19.24 13.59 7.70
N MET A 47 19.74 12.69 6.84
CA MET A 47 19.84 12.88 5.39
C MET A 47 18.68 12.25 4.60
N VAL A 48 17.95 11.31 5.20
CA VAL A 48 16.78 10.68 4.57
C VAL A 48 15.57 11.58 4.71
N ARG A 49 15.02 12.01 3.57
CA ARG A 49 13.81 12.84 3.50
C ARG A 49 12.74 12.08 2.75
N THR A 50 11.67 11.74 3.47
CA THR A 50 10.48 11.10 2.92
C THR A 50 9.31 12.08 3.02
N TYR A 51 8.71 12.40 1.89
CA TYR A 51 7.51 13.23 1.80
C TYR A 51 6.33 12.31 1.50
N VAL A 52 5.29 12.33 2.33
CA VAL A 52 4.13 11.44 2.17
C VAL A 52 2.84 12.21 1.99
N ALA A 53 1.99 11.73 1.09
CA ALA A 53 0.61 12.16 0.96
C ALA A 53 -0.30 11.50 2.03
N PRO A 54 -1.55 11.98 2.22
CA PRO A 54 -2.52 11.36 3.12
C PRO A 54 -2.79 9.89 2.81
N HIS A 55 -3.08 9.11 3.84
CA HIS A 55 -3.48 7.70 3.74
C HIS A 55 -4.75 7.53 2.88
N LEU A 56 -4.70 6.61 1.91
CA LEU A 56 -5.87 6.04 1.24
C LEU A 56 -6.12 4.65 1.83
N TYR A 57 -7.26 4.49 2.48
CA TYR A 57 -7.64 3.26 3.15
C TYR A 57 -8.63 2.46 2.29
N TRP A 58 -8.38 1.15 2.17
CA TRP A 58 -9.33 0.22 1.55
C TRP A 58 -9.24 -1.15 2.20
N LYS A 59 -10.41 -1.79 2.37
CA LYS A 59 -10.50 -3.15 2.88
C LYS A 59 -11.38 -3.99 1.98
N GLN A 60 -10.94 -5.21 1.71
CA GLN A 60 -11.71 -6.18 0.95
C GLN A 60 -11.64 -7.55 1.59
N PHE A 61 -12.77 -8.25 1.59
CA PHE A 61 -12.86 -9.65 1.90
C PHE A 61 -13.10 -10.43 0.62
N VAL A 62 -12.29 -11.45 0.38
CA VAL A 62 -12.42 -12.39 -0.73
C VAL A 62 -12.92 -13.71 -0.16
N ASN A 63 -14.05 -14.18 -0.68
CA ASN A 63 -14.68 -15.42 -0.26
C ASN A 63 -14.93 -16.32 -1.47
N ASP A 64 -13.85 -16.87 -2.03
CA ASP A 64 -13.90 -17.82 -3.13
C ASP A 64 -13.60 -19.24 -2.63
N PRO A 65 -14.09 -20.30 -3.29
CA PRO A 65 -13.84 -21.69 -2.88
C PRO A 65 -12.36 -22.04 -2.76
N ASP A 66 -11.53 -21.48 -3.65
CA ASP A 66 -10.09 -21.74 -3.73
C ASP A 66 -9.25 -20.64 -3.04
N PHE A 67 -9.90 -19.59 -2.51
CA PHE A 67 -9.22 -18.46 -1.89
C PHE A 67 -10.13 -17.70 -0.92
N HIS A 68 -9.80 -17.75 0.38
CA HIS A 68 -10.62 -17.16 1.42
C HIS A 68 -9.78 -16.30 2.38
N GLY A 69 -10.02 -15.00 2.45
CA GLY A 69 -9.29 -14.10 3.35
C GLY A 69 -9.64 -12.64 3.13
N TRP A 70 -9.25 -11.77 4.06
CA TRP A 70 -9.35 -10.33 3.90
C TRP A 70 -7.97 -9.70 3.75
N LEU A 71 -7.97 -8.58 3.02
CA LEU A 71 -6.84 -7.71 2.79
C LEU A 71 -7.28 -6.28 3.11
N ASP A 72 -6.60 -5.67 4.06
CA ASP A 72 -6.73 -4.28 4.45
C ASP A 72 -5.44 -3.54 4.05
N LEU A 73 -5.61 -2.44 3.32
CA LEU A 73 -4.53 -1.68 2.73
C LEU A 73 -4.68 -0.22 3.08
N ASN A 74 -3.55 0.35 3.48
CA ASN A 74 -3.37 1.77 3.63
C ASN A 74 -2.23 2.23 2.74
N LEU A 75 -2.56 2.87 1.62
CA LEU A 75 -1.58 3.31 0.63
C LEU A 75 -1.33 4.82 0.73
N GLN A 76 -0.06 5.20 0.54
CA GLN A 76 0.36 6.59 0.39
C GLN A 76 1.30 6.74 -0.79
N LEU A 77 1.12 7.79 -1.60
CA LEU A 77 2.21 8.24 -2.46
C LEU A 77 3.30 8.89 -1.59
N ALA A 78 4.54 8.54 -1.90
CA ALA A 78 5.71 9.09 -1.26
C ALA A 78 6.76 9.52 -2.28
N SER A 79 7.55 10.53 -1.91
CA SER A 79 8.80 10.89 -2.56
C SER A 79 9.89 10.71 -1.51
N THR A 80 10.84 9.82 -1.75
CA THR A 80 11.91 9.55 -0.80
C THR A 80 13.23 9.33 -1.50
N ASN A 81 14.32 9.72 -0.84
CA ASN A 81 15.68 9.34 -1.20
C ASN A 81 16.16 8.08 -0.47
N TYR A 82 15.26 7.40 0.23
CA TYR A 82 15.54 6.14 0.89
C TYR A 82 15.96 5.05 -0.09
N ASN A 83 17.09 4.40 0.18
CA ASN A 83 17.72 3.39 -0.67
C ASN A 83 17.76 3.75 -2.16
N THR A 84 18.11 5.00 -2.45
CA THR A 84 18.31 5.51 -3.81
C THR A 84 19.79 5.78 -4.08
N ALA A 85 20.22 5.50 -5.31
CA ALA A 85 21.57 5.85 -5.74
C ALA A 85 21.79 7.37 -5.66
N GLY A 86 22.89 7.78 -5.02
CA GLY A 86 23.26 9.20 -4.93
C GLY A 86 22.27 10.09 -4.16
N HIS A 87 21.41 9.51 -3.31
CA HIS A 87 20.37 10.22 -2.57
C HIS A 87 19.33 10.95 -3.45
N ALA A 88 19.14 10.51 -4.70
CA ALA A 88 18.12 11.06 -5.58
C ALA A 88 16.71 10.78 -5.04
N GLN A 89 15.78 11.73 -5.16
CA GLN A 89 14.38 11.47 -4.81
C GLN A 89 13.76 10.50 -5.82
N ALA A 90 13.00 9.52 -5.33
CA ALA A 90 12.22 8.59 -6.13
C ALA A 90 10.77 8.53 -5.63
N TYR A 91 9.82 8.36 -6.55
CA TYR A 91 8.42 8.11 -6.20
C TYR A 91 8.24 6.67 -5.73
N ARG A 92 7.51 6.50 -4.63
CA ARG A 92 7.22 5.20 -4.03
C ARG A 92 5.76 5.16 -3.58
N ILE A 93 5.24 3.95 -3.42
CA ILE A 93 4.03 3.71 -2.64
C ILE A 93 4.48 3.16 -1.29
N VAL A 94 4.03 3.78 -0.20
CA VAL A 94 4.15 3.20 1.14
C VAL A 94 2.83 2.52 1.45
N ALA A 95 2.89 1.22 1.67
CA ALA A 95 1.73 0.37 1.94
C ALA A 95 1.80 -0.16 3.37
N GLY A 96 0.88 0.27 4.22
CA GLY A 96 0.53 -0.47 5.43
C GLY A 96 -0.44 -1.58 5.03
N VAL A 97 -0.13 -2.81 5.40
CA VAL A 97 -0.88 -3.99 5.02
C VAL A 97 -1.33 -4.72 6.27
N ILE A 98 -2.57 -5.19 6.27
CA ILE A 98 -3.05 -6.17 7.22
C ILE A 98 -3.79 -7.26 6.45
N ALA A 99 -3.40 -8.51 6.63
CA ALA A 99 -3.86 -9.60 5.79
C ALA A 99 -4.05 -10.91 6.57
N ASN A 100 -4.99 -11.75 6.11
CA ASN A 100 -5.23 -13.07 6.68
C ASN A 100 -5.65 -14.12 5.62
N GLY A 101 -5.80 -15.37 6.06
CA GLY A 101 -6.36 -16.46 5.24
C GLY A 101 -5.57 -16.71 3.95
N GLY A 102 -6.21 -16.63 2.78
CA GLY A 102 -5.56 -16.78 1.48
C GLY A 102 -4.44 -15.76 1.21
N PHE A 103 -4.42 -14.64 1.93
CA PHE A 103 -3.34 -13.67 1.89
C PHE A 103 -2.21 -13.95 2.90
N GLN A 104 -2.34 -14.95 3.77
CA GLN A 104 -1.39 -15.24 4.87
C GLN A 104 0.01 -15.65 4.39
N ASN A 105 0.13 -16.37 3.27
CA ASN A 105 1.46 -16.76 2.76
C ASN A 105 2.32 -15.58 2.30
N ALA A 106 1.75 -14.36 2.28
CA ALA A 106 2.44 -13.13 1.93
C ALA A 106 3.40 -12.62 3.01
N TRP A 107 3.70 -13.37 4.06
CA TRP A 107 4.72 -13.02 5.07
C TRP A 107 5.32 -14.23 5.80
N MET A 108 4.87 -15.46 5.50
CA MET A 108 5.33 -16.66 6.19
C MET A 108 6.76 -17.04 5.80
N THR A 109 7.47 -17.64 6.75
CA THR A 109 8.82 -18.19 6.56
C THR A 109 8.78 -19.71 6.49
N HIS A 110 9.53 -20.28 5.56
CA HIS A 110 9.83 -21.71 5.52
C HIS A 110 11.16 -21.96 6.22
N VAL A 111 11.16 -22.74 7.31
CA VAL A 111 12.36 -23.02 8.11
C VAL A 111 12.97 -24.38 7.72
N PRO A 112 14.27 -24.47 7.35
CA PRO A 112 14.91 -25.75 7.09
C PRO A 112 14.73 -26.73 8.25
N GLY A 113 14.04 -27.85 7.98
CA GLY A 113 13.73 -28.88 8.98
C GLY A 113 12.35 -28.74 9.63
N ASP A 114 11.63 -27.64 9.40
CA ASP A 114 10.22 -27.48 9.76
C ASP A 114 9.35 -27.69 8.50
N PRO A 115 8.47 -28.71 8.48
CA PRO A 115 7.60 -28.96 7.34
C PRO A 115 6.44 -27.95 7.23
N GLN A 116 6.29 -27.00 8.15
CA GLN A 116 5.19 -26.05 8.17
C GLN A 116 5.65 -24.60 7.99
N ASP A 117 4.86 -23.84 7.25
CA ASP A 117 5.00 -22.39 7.17
C ASP A 117 4.48 -21.75 8.47
N ARG A 118 5.25 -20.81 9.03
CA ARG A 118 4.88 -20.09 10.26
C ARG A 118 5.24 -18.61 10.21
N CYS A 119 4.73 -17.86 11.19
CA CYS A 119 5.26 -16.53 11.51
C CYS A 119 6.75 -16.60 11.81
N PRO A 120 7.55 -15.67 11.27
CA PRO A 120 8.88 -15.45 11.80
C PRO A 120 8.75 -15.00 13.27
N SER A 121 9.67 -15.48 14.10
CA SER A 121 9.88 -14.98 15.45
C SER A 121 10.61 -13.64 15.39
N ASP A 122 10.53 -12.85 16.47
CA ASP A 122 11.25 -11.57 16.59
C ASP A 122 12.75 -11.71 16.27
N ALA A 123 13.37 -12.80 16.71
CA ALA A 123 14.78 -13.08 16.43
C ALA A 123 15.06 -13.31 14.93
N GLU A 124 14.14 -13.95 14.21
CA GLU A 124 14.25 -14.19 12.76
C GLU A 124 14.03 -12.91 11.94
N VAL A 125 13.17 -12.01 12.42
CA VAL A 125 13.01 -10.68 11.83
C VAL A 125 14.29 -9.85 12.03
N VAL A 126 14.85 -9.85 13.24
CA VAL A 126 16.06 -9.06 13.58
C VAL A 126 17.33 -9.58 12.89
N HIS A 127 17.43 -10.89 12.68
CA HIS A 127 18.62 -11.52 12.09
C HIS A 127 18.51 -11.83 10.60
N GLY A 128 17.48 -11.32 9.94
CA GLY A 128 17.42 -11.36 8.48
C GLY A 128 17.21 -12.77 7.93
N TYR A 129 16.12 -13.40 8.35
CA TYR A 129 15.74 -14.70 7.83
C TYR A 129 15.42 -14.63 6.32
N HIS A 130 15.92 -15.58 5.51
CA HIS A 130 15.89 -15.51 4.03
C HIS A 130 14.53 -15.17 3.41
N GLY A 131 13.41 -15.65 3.98
CA GLY A 131 12.06 -15.32 3.48
C GLY A 131 11.69 -13.83 3.58
N PHE A 132 12.33 -13.07 4.49
CA PHE A 132 12.12 -11.64 4.70
C PHE A 132 12.90 -10.76 3.70
N HIS A 133 14.00 -11.31 3.14
CA HIS A 133 14.84 -10.64 2.14
C HIS A 133 14.43 -10.92 0.69
N THR A 134 13.58 -11.94 0.45
CA THR A 134 13.30 -12.45 -0.89
C THR A 134 11.90 -12.12 -1.43
N GLY A 135 11.16 -11.17 -0.84
CA GLY A 135 9.94 -10.65 -1.43
C GLY A 135 8.64 -11.41 -1.11
N ASN A 136 8.55 -12.07 0.05
CA ASN A 136 7.29 -12.67 0.51
C ASN A 136 6.38 -11.58 1.10
N GLY A 137 5.75 -10.77 0.24
CA GLY A 137 4.83 -9.67 0.56
C GLY A 137 3.52 -9.75 -0.23
N ILE A 138 2.66 -8.73 -0.09
CA ILE A 138 1.55 -8.54 -1.06
C ILE A 138 2.16 -8.02 -2.36
N GLU A 139 1.75 -8.58 -3.49
CA GLU A 139 2.19 -8.18 -4.81
C GLU A 139 1.44 -6.93 -5.26
N PHE A 140 2.12 -6.02 -5.97
CA PHE A 140 1.54 -4.81 -6.53
C PHE A 140 1.70 -4.77 -8.03
N TRP A 141 0.66 -4.31 -8.70
CA TRP A 141 0.66 -4.10 -10.14
C TRP A 141 0.09 -2.72 -10.46
N LEU A 142 0.75 -2.02 -11.38
CA LEU A 142 0.14 -0.92 -12.09
C LEU A 142 -0.91 -1.48 -13.04
N VAL A 143 -2.13 -0.94 -12.98
CA VAL A 143 -3.20 -1.26 -13.92
C VAL A 143 -3.23 -0.18 -14.99
N LYS A 144 -2.91 -0.54 -16.23
CA LYS A 144 -2.95 0.38 -17.37
C LYS A 144 -4.38 0.64 -17.84
N ASP A 145 -4.54 1.65 -18.68
CA ASP A 145 -5.84 2.03 -19.27
C ASP A 145 -6.47 0.91 -20.11
N ASP A 146 -5.67 0.02 -20.69
CA ASP A 146 -6.11 -1.17 -21.46
C ASP A 146 -6.46 -2.37 -20.56
N GLY A 147 -6.40 -2.22 -19.23
CA GLY A 147 -6.66 -3.28 -18.25
C GLY A 147 -5.48 -4.23 -18.01
N THR A 148 -4.32 -3.99 -18.64
CA THR A 148 -3.13 -4.81 -18.39
C THR A 148 -2.49 -4.52 -17.03
N TYR A 149 -1.93 -5.56 -16.42
CA TYR A 149 -1.27 -5.51 -15.12
C TYR A 149 0.25 -5.55 -15.32
N VAL A 150 0.96 -4.53 -14.87
CA VAL A 150 2.43 -4.49 -14.88
C VAL A 150 2.95 -4.60 -13.44
N PRO A 151 3.75 -5.62 -13.11
CA PRO A 151 4.25 -5.79 -11.74
C PRO A 151 5.13 -4.61 -11.34
N LEU A 152 5.01 -4.18 -10.09
CA LEU A 152 5.85 -3.16 -9.48
C LEU A 152 6.88 -3.82 -8.56
N GLY A 153 8.08 -3.23 -8.51
CA GLY A 153 9.18 -3.75 -7.70
C GLY A 153 9.06 -3.37 -6.23
N HIS A 154 9.51 -4.27 -5.34
CA HIS A 154 9.65 -3.97 -3.92
C HIS A 154 10.95 -3.20 -3.68
N VAL A 155 10.91 -2.27 -2.72
CA VAL A 155 12.09 -1.56 -2.25
C VAL A 155 12.69 -2.33 -1.09
N ALA A 156 13.86 -2.91 -1.32
CA ALA A 156 14.66 -3.48 -0.25
C ALA A 156 15.37 -2.37 0.53
N ASP A 157 15.87 -2.63 1.73
CA ASP A 157 16.83 -1.76 2.42
C ASP A 157 18.28 -2.19 2.23
N SER A 158 19.21 -1.61 3.00
CA SER A 158 20.63 -1.97 2.95
C SER A 158 20.91 -3.42 3.33
N ASN A 159 20.01 -4.04 4.09
CA ASN A 159 20.09 -5.46 4.47
C ASN A 159 19.32 -6.34 3.47
N GLY A 160 18.71 -5.77 2.44
CA GLY A 160 17.87 -6.50 1.51
C GLY A 160 16.42 -6.67 1.97
N GLU A 161 16.00 -6.04 3.07
CA GLU A 161 14.67 -6.24 3.66
C GLU A 161 13.60 -5.43 2.92
N THR A 162 12.53 -6.11 2.47
CA THR A 162 11.43 -5.47 1.71
C THR A 162 10.17 -5.20 2.55
N ILE A 163 10.12 -5.73 3.77
CA ILE A 163 9.01 -5.66 4.71
C ILE A 163 9.52 -5.03 6.01
N ARG A 164 8.66 -4.32 6.74
CA ARG A 164 8.95 -3.65 8.02
C ARG A 164 7.77 -3.76 8.97
N ASP A 165 8.03 -3.58 10.27
CA ASP A 165 6.99 -3.50 11.30
C ASP A 165 6.01 -4.69 11.26
N LEU A 166 6.56 -5.90 11.04
CA LEU A 166 5.76 -7.11 10.94
C LEU A 166 5.25 -7.50 12.33
N GLU A 167 3.93 -7.58 12.47
CA GLU A 167 3.25 -8.03 13.68
C GLU A 167 2.27 -9.14 13.34
N CYS A 168 2.48 -10.33 13.90
CA CYS A 168 1.55 -11.44 13.80
C CYS A 168 0.52 -11.41 14.92
N PHE A 169 -0.73 -11.76 14.61
CA PHE A 169 -1.80 -11.87 15.59
C PHE A 169 -2.55 -13.20 15.49
N SER A 170 -2.85 -13.79 16.66
CA SER A 170 -3.29 -15.19 16.83
C SER A 170 -4.80 -15.37 17.09
N ASN A 171 -5.63 -14.37 16.76
CA ASN A 171 -7.09 -14.48 16.88
C ASN A 171 -7.72 -15.35 15.78
N VAL A 172 -9.04 -15.60 15.87
CA VAL A 172 -9.79 -16.44 14.93
C VAL A 172 -9.56 -15.97 13.49
N GLY A 173 -8.87 -16.78 12.70
CA GLY A 173 -8.48 -16.48 11.32
C GLY A 173 -7.08 -15.90 11.12
N SER A 174 -6.18 -16.03 12.11
CA SER A 174 -4.73 -15.71 12.13
C SER A 174 -4.19 -14.90 10.95
N GLY A 175 -3.65 -13.71 11.24
CA GLY A 175 -3.11 -12.80 10.23
C GLY A 175 -1.85 -12.09 10.68
N ALA A 176 -1.37 -11.18 9.84
CA ALA A 176 -0.31 -10.26 10.20
C ALA A 176 -0.52 -8.88 9.61
N SER A 177 0.14 -7.91 10.20
CA SER A 177 0.29 -6.55 9.67
C SER A 177 1.75 -6.24 9.40
N TRP A 178 2.02 -5.46 8.37
CA TRP A 178 3.37 -4.99 8.07
C TRP A 178 3.33 -3.72 7.19
N THR A 179 4.48 -3.08 7.05
CA THR A 179 4.72 -2.00 6.09
C THR A 179 5.63 -2.49 4.97
N GLN A 180 5.33 -2.12 3.73
CA GLN A 180 6.20 -2.35 2.59
C GLN A 180 6.24 -1.13 1.69
N MET A 181 7.38 -0.92 1.03
CA MET A 181 7.56 0.17 0.10
C MET A 181 7.72 -0.39 -1.31
N ILE A 182 7.04 0.23 -2.27
CA ILE A 182 6.97 -0.23 -3.65
C ILE A 182 7.49 0.89 -4.56
N ASP A 183 8.33 0.52 -5.52
CA ASP A 183 8.82 1.42 -6.56
C ASP A 183 7.68 1.86 -7.48
N LEU A 184 7.52 3.17 -7.64
CA LEU A 184 6.59 3.74 -8.61
C LEU A 184 7.38 4.55 -9.64
N PRO A 185 7.44 4.11 -10.92
CA PRO A 185 8.22 4.82 -11.92
C PRO A 185 7.82 6.28 -12.06
N ALA A 186 8.78 7.20 -12.06
CA ALA A 186 8.50 8.64 -12.11
C ALA A 186 7.70 9.04 -13.35
N LYS A 187 7.93 8.36 -14.48
CA LYS A 187 7.13 8.54 -15.70
C LYS A 187 5.64 8.30 -15.48
N VAL A 188 5.25 7.32 -14.65
CA VAL A 188 3.83 7.03 -14.36
C VAL A 188 3.19 8.19 -13.62
N VAL A 189 3.89 8.76 -12.63
CA VAL A 189 3.40 9.90 -11.83
C VAL A 189 3.31 11.15 -12.69
N GLU A 190 4.35 11.45 -13.46
CA GLU A 190 4.41 12.64 -14.31
C GLU A 190 3.41 12.58 -15.47
N ASP A 191 3.23 11.41 -16.10
CA ASP A 191 2.23 11.24 -17.14
C ASP A 191 0.81 11.38 -16.57
N ALA A 192 0.52 10.76 -15.42
CA ALA A 192 -0.77 10.91 -14.75
C ALA A 192 -1.05 12.37 -14.40
N ARG A 193 -0.08 13.09 -13.85
CA ARG A 193 -0.18 14.52 -13.53
C ARG A 193 -0.43 15.37 -14.77
N ARG A 194 0.38 15.19 -15.81
CA ARG A 194 0.29 15.97 -17.06
C ARG A 194 -1.04 15.74 -17.79
N GLN A 195 -1.54 14.52 -17.76
CA GLN A 195 -2.77 14.13 -18.45
C GLN A 195 -4.02 14.25 -17.58
N ASN A 196 -3.88 14.70 -16.33
CA ASN A 196 -4.96 14.75 -15.34
C ASN A 196 -5.69 13.41 -15.18
N ARG A 197 -4.92 12.32 -14.99
CA ARG A 197 -5.42 10.95 -14.87
C ARG A 197 -5.12 10.35 -13.50
N ALA A 198 -5.91 9.34 -13.14
CA ALA A 198 -5.67 8.54 -11.96
C ALA A 198 -4.52 7.55 -12.18
N ILE A 199 -3.82 7.18 -11.10
CA ILE A 199 -2.91 6.03 -11.09
C ILE A 199 -3.64 4.88 -10.42
N ARG A 200 -3.84 3.78 -11.15
CA ARG A 200 -4.55 2.59 -10.67
C ARG A 200 -3.56 1.52 -10.23
N ILE A 201 -3.69 1.07 -8.98
CA ILE A 201 -2.83 0.05 -8.39
C ILE A 201 -3.70 -1.11 -7.98
N PHE A 202 -3.37 -2.31 -8.46
CA PHE A 202 -3.91 -3.54 -7.91
C PHE A 202 -2.91 -4.08 -6.89
N ALA A 203 -3.40 -4.48 -5.73
CA ALA A 203 -2.61 -5.07 -4.66
C ALA A 203 -3.26 -6.38 -4.21
N GLY A 204 -2.50 -7.47 -4.20
CA GLY A 204 -3.04 -8.78 -3.88
C GLY A 204 -2.09 -9.93 -4.13
N ARG A 205 -2.63 -11.04 -4.62
CA ARG A 205 -1.87 -12.24 -4.99
C ARG A 205 -2.29 -12.79 -6.34
N ALA A 206 -1.32 -13.25 -7.10
CA ALA A 206 -1.53 -14.11 -8.26
C ALA A 206 -1.65 -15.58 -7.82
N LEU A 207 -2.66 -16.26 -8.35
CA LEU A 207 -2.94 -17.67 -8.17
C LEU A 207 -2.87 -18.35 -9.53
N THR A 208 -2.35 -19.58 -9.56
CA THR A 208 -2.44 -20.42 -10.75
C THR A 208 -3.65 -21.31 -10.60
N LYS A 209 -4.65 -21.14 -11.47
CA LYS A 209 -5.83 -21.99 -11.56
C LYS A 209 -5.66 -22.96 -12.72
N TYR A 210 -5.97 -24.22 -12.48
CA TYR A 210 -5.98 -25.24 -13.52
C TYR A 210 -7.42 -25.51 -13.94
N GLU A 211 -7.71 -25.40 -15.22
CA GLU A 211 -9.00 -25.75 -15.79
C GLU A 211 -8.84 -26.90 -16.78
N SER A 212 -9.65 -27.95 -16.60
CA SER A 212 -9.67 -29.08 -17.52
C SER A 212 -10.57 -28.73 -18.70
N THR A 213 -9.98 -28.60 -19.88
CA THR A 213 -10.68 -28.49 -21.15
C THR A 213 -10.49 -29.78 -21.97
N SER A 214 -11.23 -29.94 -23.05
CA SER A 214 -11.03 -31.02 -24.02
C SER A 214 -10.57 -30.40 -25.34
N ASP A 215 -9.49 -30.92 -25.92
CA ASP A 215 -9.03 -30.54 -27.26
C ASP A 215 -9.81 -31.26 -28.39
N GLY A 216 -10.87 -31.99 -28.02
CA GLY A 216 -11.67 -32.84 -28.92
C GLY A 216 -11.28 -34.31 -28.89
N TYR A 217 -10.13 -34.68 -28.30
CA TYR A 217 -9.67 -36.08 -28.21
C TYR A 217 -9.23 -36.48 -26.79
N LYS A 218 -8.64 -35.57 -26.01
CA LYS A 218 -8.20 -35.83 -24.64
C LYS A 218 -8.48 -34.65 -23.71
N PRO A 219 -8.67 -34.91 -22.41
CA PRO A 219 -8.64 -33.84 -21.41
C PRO A 219 -7.25 -33.20 -21.39
N VAL A 220 -7.21 -31.87 -21.48
CA VAL A 220 -6.02 -31.04 -21.34
C VAL A 220 -6.22 -30.09 -20.16
N ALA A 221 -5.26 -30.06 -19.24
CA ALA A 221 -5.26 -29.07 -18.17
C ALA A 221 -4.58 -27.79 -18.66
N VAL A 222 -5.30 -26.68 -18.65
CA VAL A 222 -4.74 -25.35 -18.98
C VAL A 222 -4.58 -24.57 -17.68
N ALA A 223 -3.38 -24.03 -17.48
CA ALA A 223 -3.07 -23.16 -16.36
C ALA A 223 -3.39 -21.70 -16.73
N HIS A 224 -4.16 -21.02 -15.90
CA HIS A 224 -4.48 -19.60 -16.02
C HIS A 224 -4.11 -18.87 -14.73
N THR A 225 -3.55 -17.66 -14.86
CA THR A 225 -3.27 -16.81 -13.71
C THR A 225 -4.50 -15.98 -13.34
N VAL A 226 -4.98 -16.12 -12.11
CA VAL A 226 -6.06 -15.32 -11.54
C VAL A 226 -5.49 -14.45 -10.43
N ARG A 227 -5.85 -13.16 -10.39
CA ARG A 227 -5.44 -12.24 -9.32
C ARG A 227 -6.58 -12.04 -8.33
N LYS A 228 -6.28 -12.15 -7.03
CA LYS A 228 -7.21 -11.88 -5.93
C LYS A 228 -6.64 -10.76 -5.08
N GLY A 229 -7.44 -9.73 -4.79
CA GLY A 229 -6.95 -8.52 -4.16
C GLY A 229 -7.84 -7.33 -4.40
N VAL A 230 -7.26 -6.15 -4.20
CA VAL A 230 -7.92 -4.84 -4.21
C VAL A 230 -7.41 -4.00 -5.37
N LEU A 231 -8.33 -3.34 -6.07
CA LEU A 231 -8.00 -2.22 -6.97
C LEU A 231 -8.16 -0.91 -6.21
N MET A 232 -7.10 -0.10 -6.16
CA MET A 232 -7.09 1.24 -5.57
C MET A 232 -6.70 2.28 -6.60
N GLU A 233 -7.25 3.49 -6.47
CA GLU A 233 -6.96 4.59 -7.38
C GLU A 233 -6.42 5.80 -6.62
N PHE A 234 -5.25 6.29 -7.02
CA PHE A 234 -4.82 7.64 -6.69
C PHE A 234 -5.47 8.58 -7.71
N SER A 235 -6.50 9.31 -7.30
CA SER A 235 -7.26 10.21 -8.18
C SER A 235 -6.36 11.31 -8.79
N PRO A 236 -6.78 11.97 -9.88
CA PRO A 236 -6.03 13.09 -10.45
C PRO A 236 -5.76 14.20 -9.42
N ASP A 237 -6.76 14.55 -8.60
CA ASP A 237 -6.63 15.49 -7.48
C ASP A 237 -5.58 15.04 -6.46
N TYR A 238 -5.52 13.74 -6.16
CA TYR A 238 -4.53 13.19 -5.24
C TYR A 238 -3.11 13.29 -5.81
N VAL A 239 -2.92 12.93 -7.09
CA VAL A 239 -1.62 13.01 -7.76
C VAL A 239 -1.16 14.46 -7.89
N GLY A 240 -2.03 15.35 -8.38
CA GLY A 240 -1.77 16.79 -8.50
C GLY A 240 -1.49 17.44 -7.16
N GLY A 241 -2.30 17.12 -6.15
CA GLY A 241 -2.17 17.65 -4.80
C GLY A 241 -0.88 17.20 -4.13
N PHE A 242 -0.45 15.96 -4.38
CA PHE A 242 0.85 15.50 -3.90
C PHE A 242 2.00 16.31 -4.50
N ALA A 243 2.00 16.55 -5.81
CA ALA A 243 3.01 17.37 -6.48
C ALA A 243 3.03 18.83 -5.96
N ASP A 244 1.87 19.44 -5.75
CA ASP A 244 1.76 20.78 -5.17
C ASP A 244 2.29 20.83 -3.73
N GLY A 245 2.02 19.79 -2.94
CA GLY A 245 2.57 19.62 -1.60
C GLY A 245 4.10 19.50 -1.59
N LEU A 246 4.67 18.73 -2.52
CA LEU A 246 6.12 18.63 -2.71
C LEU A 246 6.74 20.00 -3.06
N LYS A 247 6.12 20.72 -4.00
CA LYS A 247 6.56 22.07 -4.39
C LYS A 247 6.50 23.05 -3.23
N ARG A 248 5.40 23.06 -2.46
CA ARG A 248 5.23 23.88 -1.25
C ARG A 248 6.34 23.62 -0.24
N LEU A 249 6.72 22.35 -0.07
CA LEU A 249 7.78 21.93 0.84
C LEU A 249 9.20 22.03 0.24
N ARG A 250 9.33 22.56 -0.99
CA ARG A 250 10.60 22.68 -1.74
C ARG A 250 11.32 21.35 -1.88
N ALA A 251 10.58 20.25 -1.98
CA ALA A 251 11.13 18.92 -2.27
C ALA A 251 11.54 18.83 -3.75
N ALA A 252 12.62 18.11 -4.02
CA ALA A 252 12.97 17.76 -5.40
C ALA A 252 11.92 16.79 -5.95
N MET A 253 11.38 17.07 -7.14
CA MET A 253 10.48 16.15 -7.83
C MET A 253 11.31 15.13 -8.62
N PRO A 254 11.12 13.82 -8.39
CA PRO A 254 11.73 12.78 -9.21
C PRO A 254 11.40 13.00 -10.69
N ALA A 255 12.43 13.01 -11.54
CA ALA A 255 12.24 13.20 -12.98
C ALA A 255 11.96 11.85 -13.68
N ALA A 256 11.10 11.88 -14.71
CA ALA A 256 10.98 10.78 -15.64
C ALA A 256 12.29 10.64 -16.43
N SER A 257 12.93 9.47 -16.36
CA SER A 257 14.03 9.07 -17.25
C SER A 257 13.49 8.24 -18.42
#